data_AF-A0A1G0KQM2-F1
#
_entry.id   AF-A0A1G0KQM2-F1
#
_cell.length_a   1.000
_cell.length_b   1.000
_cell.length_c   1.000
_cell.angle_alpha   90.00
_cell.angle_beta   90.00
_cell.angle_gamma   90.00
#
_symmetry.space_group_name_H-M   'P 1'
#
loop_
_entity.id
_entity.type
_entity.pdbx_description
1 polymer ?
#
loop_
_entity_poly.entity_id
_entity_poly.type
_entity_poly.pdbx_seq_one_letter_code
_entity_poly.pdbx_strand_id
1 'polypeptide(L)'
;MRAIDPLPERFMRKTLLGTLLALAAFAAQAEKPQLHGYGVRSCEEYRKAYAGWEKGEEESMAEYQRYKDWLAGFISGLALATGENVLQGVDLEGAMRRNQLYCVENTESDFFNGTMKLLGTLRNMN
;
A
#
# COMPACT_ATOMS: atom_id res chain seq x y z
N MET A 1 -42.23 38.67 -32.58
CA MET A 1 -40.83 38.34 -32.25
C MET A 1 -40.53 38.95 -30.88
N ARG A 2 -40.26 38.15 -29.85
CA ARG A 2 -39.87 38.66 -28.51
C ARG A 2 -38.36 38.78 -28.46
N ALA A 3 -37.86 39.97 -28.11
CA ALA A 3 -36.46 40.21 -27.84
C ALA A 3 -36.06 39.47 -26.55
N ILE A 4 -34.88 38.84 -26.57
CA ILE A 4 -34.27 38.20 -25.41
C ILE A 4 -33.46 39.30 -24.71
N ASP A 5 -33.87 39.69 -23.50
CA ASP A 5 -33.12 40.68 -22.72
C ASP A 5 -31.77 40.10 -22.26
N PRO A 6 -30.67 40.88 -22.32
CA PRO A 6 -29.36 40.43 -21.87
C PRO A 6 -29.32 40.30 -20.33
N LEU A 7 -28.78 39.18 -19.86
CA LEU A 7 -28.61 38.89 -18.43
C LEU A 7 -27.70 39.92 -17.74
N PRO A 8 -27.99 40.32 -16.48
CA PRO A 8 -27.23 41.34 -15.77
C PRO A 8 -25.79 40.87 -15.46
N GLU A 9 -24.81 41.69 -15.83
CA GLU A 9 -23.35 41.53 -15.64
C GLU A 9 -22.92 40.96 -14.27
N ARG A 10 -23.60 41.37 -13.19
CA ARG A 10 -23.33 40.90 -11.82
C ARG A 10 -23.68 39.43 -11.62
N PHE A 11 -24.67 38.91 -12.33
CA PHE A 11 -25.05 37.50 -12.30
C PHE A 11 -24.00 36.66 -13.03
N MET A 12 -23.57 37.12 -14.21
CA MET A 12 -22.55 36.46 -15.04
C MET A 12 -21.21 36.31 -14.31
N ARG A 13 -20.76 37.36 -13.60
CA ARG A 13 -19.49 37.35 -12.86
C ARG A 13 -19.50 36.41 -11.65
N LYS A 14 -20.63 36.27 -10.95
CA LYS A 14 -20.78 35.32 -9.83
C LYS A 14 -20.81 33.88 -10.30
N THR A 15 -21.50 33.62 -11.41
CA THR A 15 -21.51 32.29 -12.03
C THR A 15 -20.12 31.91 -12.51
N LEU A 16 -19.40 32.83 -13.17
CA LEU A 16 -18.04 32.58 -13.64
C LEU A 16 -17.07 32.24 -12.51
N LEU A 17 -17.14 32.97 -11.39
CA LEU A 17 -16.29 32.73 -10.22
C LEU A 17 -16.62 31.39 -9.55
N GLY A 18 -17.91 31.04 -9.45
CA GLY A 18 -18.35 29.74 -8.93
C GLY A 18 -17.88 28.57 -9.81
N THR A 19 -17.96 28.72 -11.13
CA THR A 19 -17.47 27.72 -12.08
C THR A 19 -15.95 27.55 -12.00
N LEU A 20 -15.20 28.64 -11.89
CA LEU A 20 -13.73 28.60 -11.75
C LEU A 20 -13.30 27.91 -10.44
N LEU A 21 -14.00 28.15 -9.33
CA LEU A 21 -13.75 27.48 -8.05
C LEU A 21 -14.06 25.97 -8.10
N ALA A 22 -15.14 25.59 -8.78
CA ALA A 22 -15.50 24.17 -8.95
C ALA A 22 -14.49 23.41 -9.84
N LEU A 23 -13.99 24.04 -10.91
CA LEU A 23 -12.94 23.45 -11.75
C LEU A 23 -11.62 23.28 -11.00
N ALA A 24 -11.23 24.24 -10.15
CA ALA A 24 -10.02 24.13 -9.34
C ALA A 24 -10.09 22.97 -8.33
N ALA A 25 -11.27 22.72 -7.74
CA ALA A 25 -11.47 21.61 -6.81
C ALA A 25 -11.39 20.23 -7.50
N PHE A 26 -11.88 20.12 -8.74
CA PHE A 26 -11.74 18.89 -9.53
C PHE A 26 -10.29 18.64 -9.99
N ALA A 27 -9.57 19.70 -10.36
CA ALA A 27 -8.16 19.60 -10.75
C ALA A 27 -7.23 19.26 -9.56
N ALA A 28 -7.67 19.51 -8.33
CA ALA A 28 -6.92 19.23 -7.11
C ALA A 28 -7.08 17.78 -6.59
N GLN A 29 -7.80 16.90 -7.31
CA GLN A 29 -7.75 15.47 -7.04
C GLN A 29 -6.35 14.95 -7.40
N ALA A 30 -5.44 15.00 -6.43
CA ALA A 30 -4.13 14.38 -6.54
C ALA A 30 -4.32 12.89 -6.86
N GLU A 31 -3.76 12.46 -7.99
CA GLU A 31 -3.71 11.05 -8.34
C GLU A 31 -2.99 10.31 -7.21
N LYS A 32 -3.65 9.31 -6.63
CA LYS A 32 -3.01 8.50 -5.59
C LYS A 32 -1.80 7.80 -6.22
N PRO A 33 -0.64 7.74 -5.54
CA PRO A 33 0.51 7.02 -6.05
C PRO A 33 0.10 5.60 -6.45
N GLN A 34 0.39 5.22 -7.69
CA GLN A 34 0.25 3.83 -8.10
C GLN A 34 1.40 3.06 -7.46
N LEU A 35 1.06 2.26 -6.45
CA LEU A 35 2.04 1.44 -5.75
C LEU A 35 2.15 0.09 -6.45
N HIS A 36 3.38 -0.37 -6.64
CA HIS A 36 3.70 -1.64 -7.28
C HIS A 36 4.56 -2.51 -6.35
N GLY A 37 4.39 -3.83 -6.44
CA GLY A 37 5.18 -4.80 -5.70
C GLY A 37 4.35 -5.67 -4.76
N TYR A 38 4.99 -6.70 -4.21
CA TYR A 38 4.31 -7.68 -3.34
C TYR A 38 4.02 -7.14 -1.94
N GLY A 39 4.77 -6.14 -1.46
CA GLY A 39 4.49 -5.50 -0.18
C GLY A 39 3.12 -4.83 -0.09
N VAL A 40 2.60 -4.32 -1.20
CA VAL A 40 1.32 -3.57 -1.22
C VAL A 40 0.12 -4.46 -1.56
N ARG A 41 0.35 -5.77 -1.71
CA ARG A 41 -0.72 -6.77 -1.83
C ARG A 41 -1.35 -7.02 -0.48
N SER A 42 -2.62 -7.40 -0.51
CA SER A 42 -3.41 -7.53 0.71
C SER A 42 -2.92 -8.70 1.56
N CYS A 43 -3.14 -8.58 2.86
CA CYS A 43 -2.91 -9.66 3.81
C CYS A 43 -3.76 -10.89 3.48
N GLU A 44 -4.93 -10.73 2.87
CA GLU A 44 -5.72 -11.86 2.37
C GLU A 44 -5.00 -12.64 1.25
N GLU A 45 -4.43 -11.94 0.26
CA GLU A 45 -3.68 -12.57 -0.83
C GLU A 45 -2.45 -13.31 -0.30
N TYR A 46 -1.70 -12.69 0.60
CA TYR A 46 -0.56 -13.34 1.23
C TYR A 46 -0.97 -14.59 2.02
N ARG A 47 -2.07 -14.53 2.79
CA ARG A 47 -2.58 -15.69 3.55
C ARG A 47 -2.94 -16.86 2.66
N LYS A 48 -3.55 -16.61 1.50
CA LYS A 48 -3.87 -17.64 0.51
C LYS A 48 -2.59 -18.30 -0.01
N ALA A 49 -1.60 -17.49 -0.40
CA ALA A 49 -0.29 -17.98 -0.85
C ALA A 49 0.41 -18.82 0.23
N TYR A 50 0.42 -18.33 1.47
CA TYR A 50 1.01 -19.02 2.61
C TYR A 50 0.36 -20.39 2.87
N ALA A 51 -0.98 -20.42 2.92
CA ALA A 51 -1.73 -21.65 3.21
C ALA A 51 -1.58 -22.69 2.10
N GLY A 52 -1.52 -22.27 0.83
CA GLY A 52 -1.27 -23.19 -0.28
C GLY A 52 0.17 -23.68 -0.34
N TRP A 53 1.15 -22.84 0.00
CA TRP A 53 2.55 -23.26 0.18
C TRP A 53 2.68 -24.31 1.29
N GLU A 54 2.02 -24.13 2.44
CA GLU A 54 2.01 -25.13 3.53
C GLU A 54 1.45 -26.49 3.08
N LYS A 55 0.56 -26.49 2.08
CA LYS A 55 -0.03 -27.70 1.50
C LYS A 55 0.77 -28.28 0.32
N GLY A 56 1.81 -27.59 -0.15
CA GLY A 56 2.58 -27.99 -1.33
C GLY A 56 1.84 -27.78 -2.66
N GLU A 57 0.91 -26.83 -2.72
CA GLU A 57 0.21 -26.47 -3.96
C GLU A 57 1.16 -25.66 -4.89
N GLU A 58 1.44 -26.17 -6.09
CA GLU A 58 2.46 -25.63 -6.99
C GLU A 58 2.30 -24.13 -7.30
N GLU A 59 1.08 -23.70 -7.62
CA GLU A 59 0.79 -22.28 -7.91
C GLU A 59 1.04 -21.38 -6.69
N SER A 60 0.63 -21.86 -5.51
CA SER A 60 0.79 -21.15 -4.24
C SER A 60 2.25 -21.10 -3.79
N MET A 61 3.06 -22.12 -4.10
CA MET A 61 4.50 -22.10 -3.86
C MET A 61 5.19 -20.98 -4.63
N ALA A 62 4.82 -20.78 -5.90
CA ALA A 62 5.35 -19.68 -6.71
C ALA A 62 4.93 -18.31 -6.17
N GLU A 63 3.68 -18.16 -5.73
CA GLU A 63 3.21 -16.91 -5.12
C GLU A 63 3.92 -16.63 -3.78
N TYR A 64 4.06 -17.64 -2.91
CA TYR A 64 4.80 -17.54 -1.65
C TYR A 64 6.25 -17.11 -1.89
N GLN A 65 6.92 -17.70 -2.88
CA GLN A 65 8.28 -17.33 -3.24
C GLN A 65 8.39 -15.86 -3.67
N ARG A 66 7.40 -15.31 -4.39
CA ARG A 66 7.40 -13.89 -4.77
C ARG A 66 7.27 -12.94 -3.58
N TYR A 67 6.49 -13.30 -2.56
CA TYR A 67 6.46 -12.56 -1.30
C TYR A 67 7.80 -12.64 -0.56
N LYS A 68 8.41 -13.84 -0.52
CA LYS A 68 9.71 -14.07 0.10
C LYS A 68 10.83 -13.26 -0.58
N ASP A 69 10.86 -13.23 -1.90
CA ASP A 69 11.84 -12.47 -2.69
C ASP A 69 11.68 -10.96 -2.46
N TRP A 70 10.44 -10.49 -2.43
CA TRP A 70 10.17 -9.09 -2.09
C TRP A 70 10.66 -8.74 -0.67
N LEU A 71 10.37 -9.60 0.31
CA LEU A 71 10.82 -9.38 1.69
C LEU A 71 12.35 -9.39 1.78
N ALA A 72 13.01 -10.34 1.12
CA ALA A 72 14.47 -10.41 1.06
C ALA A 72 15.08 -9.12 0.48
N GLY A 73 14.53 -8.63 -0.63
CA GLY A 73 14.96 -7.39 -1.26
C GLY A 73 14.73 -6.17 -0.37
N PHE A 74 13.55 -6.06 0.24
CA PHE A 74 13.20 -4.97 1.16
C PHE A 74 14.14 -4.90 2.36
N ILE A 75 14.33 -6.03 3.05
CA ILE A 75 15.23 -6.13 4.21
C ILE A 75 16.67 -5.83 3.83
N SER A 76 17.14 -6.34 2.69
CA SER A 76 18.50 -6.05 2.21
C SER A 76 18.70 -4.58 1.91
N GLY A 77 17.75 -3.94 1.22
CA GLY A 77 17.78 -2.51 0.94
C GLY A 77 17.78 -1.66 2.21
N LEU A 78 16.97 -2.04 3.19
CA LEU A 78 16.90 -1.33 4.47
C LEU A 78 18.20 -1.50 5.29
N ALA A 79 18.76 -2.71 5.32
CA ALA A 79 20.05 -2.97 5.98
C ALA A 79 21.18 -2.16 5.33
N LEU A 80 21.21 -2.08 3.99
CA LEU A 80 22.18 -1.24 3.26
C LEU A 80 22.02 0.25 3.58
N ALA A 81 20.77 0.74 3.65
CA ALA A 81 20.47 2.14 3.91
C ALA A 81 20.79 2.57 5.36
N THR A 82 20.68 1.64 6.32
CA THR A 82 20.84 1.93 7.76
C THR A 82 22.19 1.51 8.31
N GLY A 83 22.87 0.55 7.67
CA GLY A 83 24.06 -0.12 8.23
C GLY A 83 23.74 -1.10 9.36
N GLU A 84 22.46 -1.45 9.57
CA GLU A 84 22.00 -2.26 10.69
C GLU A 84 21.51 -3.65 10.26
N ASN A 85 21.62 -4.62 11.17
CA ASN A 85 20.91 -5.89 11.04
C ASN A 85 19.45 -5.71 11.48
N VAL A 86 18.60 -5.28 10.54
CA VAL A 86 17.20 -4.90 10.82
C VAL A 86 16.31 -6.05 11.29
N LEU A 87 16.64 -7.30 10.95
CA LEU A 87 15.91 -8.48 11.46
C LEU A 87 16.41 -8.95 12.82
N GLN A 88 17.51 -8.39 13.34
CA GLN A 88 18.01 -8.66 14.70
C GLN A 88 18.13 -10.15 15.05
N GLY A 89 18.58 -10.97 14.09
CA GLY A 89 18.77 -12.41 14.27
C GLY A 89 17.56 -13.28 13.91
N VAL A 90 16.42 -12.68 13.54
CA VAL A 90 15.31 -13.40 12.89
C VAL A 90 15.72 -13.73 11.44
N ASP A 91 15.55 -14.98 11.03
CA ASP A 91 15.77 -15.37 9.64
C ASP A 91 14.59 -15.00 8.73
N LEU A 92 14.78 -15.14 7.42
CA LEU A 92 13.76 -14.72 6.46
C LEU A 92 12.46 -15.54 6.61
N GLU A 93 12.55 -16.85 6.88
CA GLU A 93 11.37 -17.69 7.08
C GLU A 93 10.61 -17.33 8.36
N GLY A 94 11.32 -17.03 9.44
CA GLY A 94 10.76 -16.48 10.66
C GLY A 94 10.04 -15.16 10.41
N ALA A 95 10.63 -14.26 9.62
CA ALA A 95 9.99 -13.00 9.23
C ALA A 95 8.74 -13.22 8.37
N MET A 96 8.74 -14.18 7.44
CA MET A 96 7.56 -14.59 6.69
C MET A 96 6.47 -15.10 7.66
N ARG A 97 6.80 -16.01 8.57
CA ARG A 97 5.85 -16.51 9.58
C ARG A 97 5.26 -15.39 10.44
N ARG A 98 6.06 -14.40 10.84
CA ARG A 98 5.59 -13.25 11.63
C ARG A 98 4.63 -12.36 10.83
N ASN A 99 4.90 -12.13 9.56
CA ASN A 99 3.95 -11.47 8.66
C ASN A 99 2.64 -12.25 8.56
N GLN A 100 2.70 -13.59 8.52
CA GLN A 100 1.49 -14.40 8.47
C GLN A 100 0.64 -14.25 9.73
N LEU A 101 1.26 -14.25 10.90
CA LEU A 101 0.55 -14.01 12.16
C LEU A 101 -0.12 -12.62 12.17
N TYR A 102 0.58 -11.59 11.70
CA TYR A 102 -0.02 -10.26 11.56
C TYR A 102 -1.22 -10.28 10.60
N CYS A 103 -1.09 -10.90 9.44
CA CYS A 103 -2.12 -10.90 8.41
C CYS A 103 -3.37 -11.70 8.79
N VAL A 104 -3.25 -12.70 9.67
CA VAL A 104 -4.41 -13.43 10.24
C VAL A 104 -5.35 -12.46 10.99
N GLU A 105 -4.80 -11.47 11.68
CA GLU A 105 -5.54 -10.50 12.49
C GLU A 105 -5.93 -9.24 11.70
N ASN A 106 -5.36 -9.01 10.52
CA ASN A 106 -5.44 -7.73 9.78
C ASN A 106 -5.71 -7.96 8.29
N THR A 107 -6.85 -8.56 7.92
CA THR A 107 -7.14 -8.97 6.52
C THR A 107 -7.11 -7.84 5.51
N GLU A 108 -7.62 -6.66 5.89
CA GLU A 108 -7.71 -5.47 5.03
C GLU A 108 -6.40 -4.68 4.95
N SER A 109 -5.38 -5.07 5.73
CA SER A 109 -4.05 -4.47 5.66
C SER A 109 -3.24 -5.07 4.51
N ASP A 110 -1.99 -4.62 4.37
CA ASP A 110 -1.05 -5.10 3.37
C ASP A 110 0.18 -5.77 4.01
N PHE A 111 0.90 -6.54 3.18
CA PHE A 111 2.09 -7.30 3.62
C PHE A 111 3.23 -6.38 4.11
N PHE A 112 3.34 -5.17 3.56
CA PHE A 112 4.31 -4.16 3.98
C PHE A 112 4.04 -3.69 5.41
N ASN A 113 2.80 -3.41 5.77
CA ASN A 113 2.42 -3.02 7.12
C ASN A 113 2.70 -4.13 8.13
N GLY A 114 2.48 -5.40 7.75
CA GLY A 114 2.90 -6.54 8.56
C GLY A 114 4.41 -6.57 8.80
N THR A 115 5.18 -6.27 7.75
CA THR A 115 6.64 -6.25 7.81
C THR A 115 7.12 -5.10 8.68
N MET A 116 6.56 -3.90 8.51
CA MET A 116 6.89 -2.73 9.33
C MET A 116 6.50 -2.94 10.80
N LYS A 117 5.39 -3.63 11.08
CA LYS A 117 5.00 -4.01 12.44
C LYS A 117 6.03 -4.93 13.08
N LEU A 118 6.53 -5.93 12.34
CA LEU A 118 7.61 -6.80 12.79
C LEU A 118 8.87 -5.98 13.11
N LEU A 119 9.36 -5.16 12.17
CA LEU A 119 10.56 -4.36 12.35
C LEU A 119 10.45 -3.40 13.55
N GLY A 120 9.29 -2.76 13.72
CA GLY A 120 9.02 -1.92 14.88
C GLY A 120 9.02 -2.68 16.19
N THR A 121 8.54 -3.93 16.20
CA THR A 121 8.55 -4.80 17.38
C THR A 121 9.98 -5.18 17.76
N LEU A 122 10.79 -5.60 16.78
CA LEU A 122 12.19 -5.96 16.99
C LEU A 122 12.99 -4.78 17.55
N ARG A 123 12.84 -3.59 16.95
CA ARG A 123 13.53 -2.38 17.44
C ARG A 123 13.23 -2.04 18.89
N ASN A 124 12.03 -2.33 19.38
CA ASN A 124 11.61 -2.02 20.75
C ASN A 124 11.99 -3.10 21.78
N MET A 125 12.55 -4.22 21.34
CA MET A 125 12.98 -5.33 22.21
C MET A 125 14.46 -5.25 22.61
N ASN A 126 15.23 -4.35 21.98
CA ASN A 126 16.63 -4.04 22.27
C ASN A 126 16.77 -2.66 22.92
#